data_AF-A0A9P6S269-F1
#
_entry.id   AF-A0A9P6S269-F1
#
_cell.length_a   1.000
_cell.length_b   1.000
_cell.length_c   1.000
_cell.angle_alpha   90.00
_cell.angle_beta   90.00
_cell.angle_gamma   90.00
#
_symmetry.space_group_name_H-M   'P 1'
#
loop_
_entity.id
_entity.type
_entity.pdbx_description
1 polymer ?
#
loop_
_entity_poly.entity_id
_entity_poly.type
_entity_poly.pdbx_seq_one_letter_code
_entity_poly.pdbx_strand_id
1 'polypeptide(L)'
;MPIIILSDNLNWIDGVHHQLLNNPSIVRNTTTVTIVIGENLGDDLHGPIEQPHTQHLLTGDRNDNNHGEEVDDSNEDALKPLARFYLFDVLQKFHEPYRMFVTAFKIPNGTLLGSTPTLAFEIGLLDIDQSTVAGNIQVIEHVQELLDLPEEFFKTQKLGLVGDLLTISRFRSAKQRRACEIDSLPSDRWEWAIPIFGLFHLQMTVVKVIMRTHYGSHDTPGSLAYNISLLGRKRIDPDAKLYHNAKELLISSFNAMVRRIWLVMMGKKDSTSGLAEGLEEMCRDLGGDDSQVQERLIIMSRYIYDKYFVSNDVLLGSLCPADVNAALFIRDMVVYLELCAAIKHGDIKRLQAILKPLTIMMSAGGSPHYALELLRMHYGVRYAWTKLRTEAIFSSMLMNTKGEEDSFIPLDLYQEFNNKLVK
;
A
#
# COMPACT_ATOMS: atom_id res chain seq x y z
N MET A 1 10.95 -20.68 7.36
CA MET A 1 10.34 -19.98 6.21
C MET A 1 8.84 -19.87 6.39
N PRO A 2 8.23 -18.69 6.23
CA PRO A 2 6.77 -18.53 6.28
C PRO A 2 6.12 -19.25 5.09
N ILE A 3 5.09 -20.05 5.38
CA ILE A 3 4.18 -20.57 4.37
C ILE A 3 2.94 -19.66 4.33
N ILE A 4 2.56 -19.27 3.13
CA ILE A 4 1.50 -18.30 2.87
C ILE A 4 0.46 -18.98 2.00
N ILE A 5 -0.80 -18.93 2.42
CA ILE A 5 -1.94 -19.40 1.64
C ILE A 5 -2.64 -18.16 1.10
N LEU A 6 -2.55 -17.97 -0.20
CA LEU A 6 -3.22 -16.91 -0.94
C LEU A 6 -4.44 -17.50 -1.62
N SER A 7 -5.60 -16.88 -1.44
CA SER A 7 -6.85 -17.35 -2.04
C SER A 7 -7.71 -16.18 -2.49
N ASP A 8 -8.39 -16.36 -3.62
CA ASP A 8 -9.33 -15.38 -4.14
C ASP A 8 -10.54 -16.04 -4.82
N ASN A 9 -11.67 -15.35 -4.75
CA ASN A 9 -12.95 -15.85 -5.21
C ASN A 9 -13.15 -15.54 -6.70
N LEU A 10 -13.20 -16.59 -7.50
CA LEU A 10 -13.41 -16.53 -8.93
C LEU A 10 -14.89 -16.77 -9.27
N ASN A 11 -15.59 -15.68 -9.62
CA ASN A 11 -16.94 -15.76 -10.17
C ASN A 11 -16.88 -15.71 -11.69
N TRP A 12 -17.54 -16.66 -12.34
CA TRP A 12 -17.76 -16.64 -13.78
C TRP A 12 -19.17 -17.12 -14.12
N ILE A 13 -19.67 -16.61 -15.25
CA ILE A 13 -21.03 -16.88 -15.70
C ILE A 13 -20.92 -17.86 -16.87
N ASP A 14 -21.42 -19.07 -16.67
CA ASP A 14 -21.71 -20.01 -17.75
C ASP A 14 -22.90 -19.44 -18.52
N GLY A 15 -22.59 -18.57 -19.47
CA GLY A 15 -23.55 -17.96 -20.35
C GLY A 15 -24.12 -19.01 -21.31
N VAL A 16 -25.43 -19.10 -21.38
CA VAL A 16 -26.09 -19.83 -22.47
C VAL A 16 -26.39 -18.87 -23.62
N HIS A 17 -26.23 -19.32 -24.87
CA HIS A 17 -26.51 -18.49 -26.05
C HIS A 17 -27.95 -17.96 -26.09
N HIS A 18 -28.89 -18.73 -25.55
CA HIS A 18 -30.29 -18.35 -25.41
C HIS A 18 -30.75 -18.62 -23.99
N GLN A 19 -30.88 -17.53 -23.21
CA GLN A 19 -31.39 -17.59 -21.86
C GLN A 19 -32.92 -17.78 -21.91
N LEU A 20 -33.38 -18.93 -21.44
CA LEU A 20 -34.79 -19.28 -21.31
C LEU A 20 -35.09 -19.62 -19.84
N LEU A 21 -36.36 -19.63 -19.47
CA LEU A 21 -36.79 -19.97 -18.09
C LEU A 21 -36.31 -21.35 -17.64
N ASN A 22 -36.14 -22.28 -18.58
CA ASN A 22 -35.62 -23.65 -18.37
C ASN A 22 -34.13 -23.80 -18.72
N ASN A 23 -33.46 -22.73 -19.15
CA ASN A 23 -32.04 -22.71 -19.50
C ASN A 23 -31.44 -21.36 -19.06
N PRO A 24 -31.30 -21.13 -17.75
CA PRO A 24 -30.70 -19.91 -17.25
C PRO A 24 -29.17 -19.97 -17.39
N SER A 25 -28.53 -18.80 -17.53
CA SER A 25 -27.09 -18.70 -17.29
C SER A 25 -26.79 -19.06 -15.84
N ILE A 26 -25.74 -19.84 -15.60
CA ILE A 26 -25.37 -20.31 -14.27
C ILE A 26 -24.17 -19.50 -13.78
N VAL A 27 -24.28 -18.88 -12.62
CA VAL A 27 -23.13 -18.28 -11.95
C VAL A 27 -22.44 -19.36 -11.15
N ARG A 28 -21.16 -19.62 -11.44
CA ARG A 28 -20.33 -20.49 -10.60
C ARG A 28 -19.43 -19.63 -9.73
N ASN A 29 -19.45 -19.94 -8.43
CA ASN A 29 -18.55 -19.37 -7.44
C ASN A 29 -17.48 -20.41 -7.16
N THR A 30 -16.27 -20.13 -7.60
CA THR A 30 -15.12 -21.02 -7.47
C THR A 30 -13.98 -20.27 -6.78
N THR A 31 -12.99 -20.97 -6.27
CA THR A 31 -11.86 -20.36 -5.56
C THR A 31 -10.56 -20.79 -6.20
N THR A 32 -9.65 -19.84 -6.40
CA THR A 32 -8.27 -20.14 -6.78
C THR A 32 -7.38 -20.03 -5.55
N VAL A 33 -6.42 -20.95 -5.43
CA VAL A 33 -5.49 -20.98 -4.29
C VAL A 33 -4.05 -21.12 -4.78
N THR A 34 -3.19 -20.32 -4.20
CA THR A 34 -1.74 -20.34 -4.40
C THR A 34 -1.04 -20.48 -3.06
N ILE A 35 -0.13 -21.44 -2.95
CA ILE A 35 0.78 -21.56 -1.80
C ILE A 35 2.08 -20.86 -2.15
N VAL A 36 2.52 -19.96 -1.27
CA VAL A 36 3.76 -19.22 -1.45
C VAL A 36 4.71 -19.48 -0.29
N ILE A 37 5.97 -19.73 -0.61
CA ILE A 37 7.05 -19.88 0.38
C ILE A 37 7.79 -18.55 0.44
N GLY A 38 7.58 -17.82 1.54
CA GLY A 38 8.22 -16.52 1.76
C GLY A 38 9.68 -16.64 2.19
N GLU A 39 10.33 -15.48 2.31
CA GLU A 39 11.76 -15.40 2.63
C GLU A 39 12.08 -15.98 4.02
N ASN A 40 13.22 -16.66 4.15
CA ASN A 40 13.64 -17.23 5.42
C ASN A 40 14.19 -16.15 6.37
N LEU A 41 13.32 -15.55 7.17
CA LEU A 41 13.73 -14.51 8.11
C LEU A 41 14.15 -15.06 9.49
N GLY A 42 13.88 -16.34 9.78
CA GLY A 42 14.23 -17.01 11.05
C GLY A 42 13.05 -17.76 11.68
N ASP A 43 13.25 -18.26 12.90
CA ASP A 43 12.38 -19.24 13.57
C ASP A 43 11.27 -18.64 14.47
N ASP A 44 11.13 -17.31 14.56
CA ASP A 44 10.18 -16.65 15.49
C ASP A 44 8.71 -16.58 14.99
N LEU A 45 8.43 -17.27 13.89
CA LEU A 45 7.06 -17.73 13.58
C LEU A 45 6.67 -18.94 14.45
N HIS A 46 7.57 -19.44 15.30
CA HIS A 46 7.29 -20.46 16.30
C HIS A 46 6.91 -19.80 17.63
N GLY A 47 5.67 -20.00 18.07
CA GLY A 47 5.22 -19.55 19.39
C GLY A 47 3.91 -18.74 19.38
N PRO A 48 3.32 -18.49 20.57
CA PRO A 48 2.09 -17.74 20.68
C PRO A 48 2.29 -16.26 20.31
N ILE A 49 1.20 -15.61 19.85
CA ILE A 49 1.17 -14.15 19.75
C ILE A 49 0.95 -13.64 21.16
N GLU A 50 1.97 -13.01 21.75
CA GLU A 50 1.82 -12.34 23.05
C GLU A 50 0.72 -11.29 22.92
N GLN A 51 -0.32 -11.44 23.74
CA GLN A 51 -1.28 -10.36 23.90
C GLN A 51 -0.72 -9.44 24.99
N PRO A 52 -0.35 -8.19 24.65
CA PRO A 52 0.08 -7.23 25.67
C PRO A 52 -1.03 -7.09 26.71
N HIS A 53 -0.67 -7.12 28.00
CA HIS A 53 -1.64 -6.96 29.07
C HIS A 53 -2.44 -5.66 28.84
N THR A 54 -3.75 -5.70 29.06
CA THR A 54 -4.67 -4.55 28.91
C THR A 54 -4.19 -3.29 29.63
N GLN A 55 -3.33 -3.44 30.65
CA GLN A 55 -2.71 -2.33 31.37
C GLN A 55 -1.69 -1.56 30.51
N HIS A 56 -0.87 -2.23 29.69
CA HIS A 56 0.06 -1.57 28.75
C HIS A 56 -0.67 -0.76 27.67
N LEU A 57 -1.85 -1.23 27.26
CA LEU A 57 -2.71 -0.51 26.30
C LEU A 57 -3.31 0.78 26.89
N LEU A 58 -3.50 0.83 28.21
CA LEU A 58 -4.05 1.98 28.92
C LEU A 58 -2.96 2.98 29.35
N THR A 59 -1.74 2.51 29.63
CA THR A 59 -0.60 3.36 30.00
C THR A 59 0.18 3.84 28.78
N GLY A 60 0.00 3.21 27.61
CA GLY A 60 0.80 3.50 26.41
C GLY A 60 2.20 2.89 26.46
N ASP A 61 2.48 2.04 27.46
CA ASP A 61 3.77 1.38 27.61
C ASP A 61 4.03 0.42 26.45
N ARG A 62 5.23 0.54 25.89
CA ARG A 62 5.70 -0.27 24.76
C ARG A 62 5.96 -1.71 25.23
N ASN A 63 5.89 -2.66 24.30
CA ASN A 63 6.33 -4.02 24.61
C ASN A 63 7.88 -4.01 24.75
N ASP A 64 8.38 -4.19 25.97
CA ASP A 64 9.81 -4.13 26.32
C ASP A 64 10.67 -5.20 25.62
N ASN A 65 10.04 -6.19 24.97
CA ASN A 65 10.69 -7.23 24.17
C ASN A 65 11.32 -6.70 22.86
N ASN A 66 11.05 -5.46 22.46
CA ASN A 66 11.81 -4.77 21.40
C ASN A 66 13.09 -4.12 21.98
N HIS A 67 14.03 -4.93 22.43
CA HIS A 67 15.38 -4.45 22.75
C HIS A 67 16.10 -4.04 21.45
N GLY A 68 16.04 -2.76 21.07
CA GLY A 68 17.12 -2.16 20.26
C GLY A 68 16.81 -1.07 19.23
N GLU A 69 15.56 -0.79 18.85
CA GLU A 69 15.26 0.37 17.98
C GLU A 69 14.00 1.06 18.46
N GLU A 70 14.13 2.34 18.86
CA GLU A 70 12.99 3.23 19.04
C GLU A 70 12.17 3.23 17.75
N VAL A 71 10.95 2.68 17.80
CA VAL A 71 9.92 3.09 16.84
C VAL A 71 9.65 4.55 17.19
N ASP A 72 10.34 5.43 16.48
CA ASP A 72 10.23 6.87 16.67
C ASP A 72 8.74 7.26 16.58
N ASP A 73 8.21 7.83 17.67
CA ASP A 73 6.82 8.30 17.72
C ASP A 73 6.60 9.53 16.80
N SER A 74 7.68 10.04 16.19
CA SER A 74 7.67 11.06 15.14
C SER A 74 7.20 10.54 13.77
N ASN A 75 6.20 9.65 13.67
CA ASN A 75 5.59 9.37 12.35
C ASN A 75 5.01 10.65 11.66
N GLU A 76 4.91 11.78 12.38
CA GLU A 76 4.74 13.13 11.80
C GLU A 76 5.95 13.64 11.00
N ASP A 77 7.17 13.26 11.36
CA ASP A 77 8.41 13.58 10.65
C ASP A 77 8.69 12.68 9.45
N ALA A 78 8.13 11.46 9.37
CA ALA A 78 8.38 10.54 8.23
C ALA A 78 7.85 11.07 6.88
N LEU A 79 6.76 11.86 6.88
CA LEU A 79 6.19 12.43 5.66
C LEU A 79 7.04 13.58 5.10
N LYS A 80 7.76 14.32 5.94
CA LYS A 80 8.58 15.47 5.53
C LYS A 80 9.72 15.11 4.57
N PRO A 81 10.60 14.13 4.85
CA PRO A 81 11.64 13.72 3.92
C PRO A 81 11.03 13.08 2.66
N LEU A 82 9.93 12.32 2.77
CA LEU A 82 9.24 11.74 1.62
C LEU A 82 8.67 12.81 0.69
N ALA A 83 7.93 13.79 1.22
CA ALA A 83 7.37 14.86 0.43
C ALA A 83 8.46 15.66 -0.26
N ARG A 84 9.55 15.99 0.45
CA ARG A 84 10.71 16.68 -0.14
C ARG A 84 11.38 15.85 -1.24
N PHE A 85 11.52 14.54 -1.04
CA PHE A 85 12.03 13.63 -2.05
C PHE A 85 11.17 13.67 -3.32
N TYR A 86 9.86 13.45 -3.20
CA TYR A 86 8.96 13.41 -4.36
C TYR A 86 8.77 14.77 -5.03
N LEU A 87 8.88 15.87 -4.28
CA LEU A 87 8.94 17.21 -4.87
C LEU A 87 10.16 17.34 -5.80
N PHE A 88 11.31 16.82 -5.38
CA PHE A 88 12.54 16.88 -6.15
C PHE A 88 12.59 15.83 -7.28
N ASP A 89 12.05 14.63 -7.07
CA ASP A 89 11.94 13.57 -8.08
C ASP A 89 11.25 14.05 -9.36
N VAL A 90 10.20 14.88 -9.23
CA VAL A 90 9.53 15.50 -10.38
C VAL A 90 10.48 16.40 -11.17
N LEU A 91 11.37 17.17 -10.54
CA LEU A 91 12.35 17.97 -11.28
C LEU A 91 13.27 17.08 -12.12
N GLN A 92 13.82 16.02 -11.53
CA GLN A 92 14.71 15.08 -12.21
C GLN A 92 14.03 14.30 -13.35
N LYS A 93 12.73 14.04 -13.21
CA LYS A 93 11.93 13.34 -14.22
C LYS A 93 11.69 14.18 -15.47
N PHE A 94 11.46 15.49 -15.30
CA PHE A 94 11.06 16.38 -16.39
C PHE A 94 12.19 17.28 -16.89
N HIS A 95 13.30 17.39 -16.18
CA HIS A 95 14.46 18.15 -16.63
C HIS A 95 15.78 17.50 -16.17
N GLU A 96 16.51 16.94 -17.14
CA GLU A 96 17.67 16.06 -16.94
C GLU A 96 18.80 16.67 -16.09
N PRO A 97 19.24 17.93 -16.28
CA PRO A 97 20.22 18.59 -15.43
C PRO A 97 19.99 18.49 -13.92
N TYR A 98 18.76 18.40 -13.42
CA TYR A 98 18.56 18.25 -11.97
C TYR A 98 19.08 16.92 -11.41
N ARG A 99 19.32 15.90 -12.24
CA ARG A 99 19.83 14.59 -11.81
C ARG A 99 21.21 14.66 -11.16
N MET A 100 22.00 15.71 -11.45
CA MET A 100 23.29 15.90 -10.79
C MET A 100 23.16 16.15 -9.28
N PHE A 101 22.01 16.62 -8.81
CA PHE A 101 21.74 16.90 -7.38
C PHE A 101 20.96 15.77 -6.68
N VAL A 102 20.91 14.56 -7.25
CA VAL A 102 20.18 13.41 -6.70
C VAL A 102 20.59 13.04 -5.27
N THR A 103 21.83 13.31 -4.89
CA THR A 103 22.36 13.00 -3.56
C THR A 103 21.72 13.83 -2.45
N ALA A 104 21.12 14.97 -2.79
CA ALA A 104 20.47 15.89 -1.86
C ALA A 104 19.13 15.39 -1.31
N PHE A 105 18.49 14.48 -2.05
CA PHE A 105 17.16 13.97 -1.77
C PHE A 105 17.17 12.46 -1.97
N LYS A 106 17.56 11.74 -0.91
CA LYS A 106 17.49 10.28 -0.85
C LYS A 106 16.48 9.87 0.20
N ILE A 107 15.63 8.91 -0.13
CA ILE A 107 14.92 8.13 0.88
C ILE A 107 15.90 7.01 1.27
N PRO A 108 16.37 6.97 2.53
CA PRO A 108 17.22 5.89 2.98
C PRO A 108 16.50 4.55 2.79
N ASN A 109 17.23 3.56 2.30
CA ASN A 109 16.74 2.19 2.33
C ASN A 109 16.55 1.78 3.79
N GLY A 110 15.42 1.15 4.06
CA GLY A 110 15.10 0.55 5.34
C GLY A 110 15.54 -0.91 5.37
N THR A 111 14.58 -1.82 5.45
CA THR A 111 14.83 -3.26 5.44
C THR A 111 14.44 -3.80 4.07
N LEU A 112 15.45 -4.13 3.25
CA LEU A 112 15.26 -4.68 1.91
C LEU A 112 15.19 -6.20 1.95
N LEU A 113 14.20 -6.76 1.25
CA LEU A 113 14.09 -8.20 1.02
C LEU A 113 15.11 -8.66 -0.04
N GLY A 114 15.52 -9.93 0.04
CA GLY A 114 16.44 -10.53 -0.92
C GLY A 114 15.84 -10.61 -2.33
N SER A 115 16.66 -10.36 -3.37
CA SER A 115 16.23 -10.44 -4.78
C SER A 115 16.18 -11.89 -5.31
N THR A 116 15.69 -12.85 -4.52
CA THR A 116 15.51 -14.24 -4.99
C THR A 116 14.10 -14.43 -5.55
N PRO A 117 13.93 -15.20 -6.63
CA PRO A 117 12.59 -15.54 -7.11
C PRO A 117 11.79 -16.23 -6.01
N THR A 118 10.61 -15.70 -5.71
CA THR A 118 9.69 -16.27 -4.71
C THR A 118 9.07 -17.55 -5.26
N LEU A 119 9.07 -18.63 -4.46
CA LEU A 119 8.46 -19.90 -4.84
C LEU A 119 6.95 -19.83 -4.62
N ALA A 120 6.18 -20.11 -5.67
CA ALA A 120 4.72 -20.17 -5.65
C ALA A 120 4.22 -21.44 -6.34
N PHE A 121 3.21 -22.06 -5.75
CA PHE A 121 2.59 -23.30 -6.22
C PHE A 121 1.07 -23.10 -6.32
N GLU A 122 0.55 -23.17 -7.54
CA GLU A 122 -0.89 -23.07 -7.78
C GLU A 122 -1.54 -24.44 -7.53
N ILE A 123 -2.58 -24.46 -6.70
CA ILE A 123 -3.34 -25.70 -6.38
C ILE A 123 -4.40 -25.98 -7.45
N GLY A 124 -4.81 -24.96 -8.20
CA GLY A 124 -5.87 -25.03 -9.20
C GLY A 124 -7.19 -24.43 -8.72
N LEU A 125 -8.26 -24.75 -9.44
CA LEU A 125 -9.59 -24.22 -9.20
C LEU A 125 -10.38 -25.16 -8.28
N LEU A 126 -10.89 -24.62 -7.18
CA LEU A 126 -11.74 -25.31 -6.22
C LEU A 126 -13.20 -24.93 -6.45
N ASP A 127 -14.09 -25.92 -6.48
CA ASP A 127 -15.55 -25.72 -6.55
C ASP A 127 -16.11 -25.39 -5.15
N ILE A 128 -15.61 -24.29 -4.58
CA ILE A 128 -15.92 -23.81 -3.23
C ILE A 128 -16.26 -22.32 -3.30
N ASP A 129 -17.36 -21.93 -2.66
CA ASP A 129 -17.80 -20.53 -2.58
C ASP A 129 -17.14 -19.80 -1.40
N GLN A 130 -16.03 -19.12 -1.67
CA GLN A 130 -15.27 -18.34 -0.69
C GLN A 130 -15.97 -17.02 -0.29
N SER A 131 -17.13 -16.66 -0.85
CA SER A 131 -17.86 -15.48 -0.36
C SER A 131 -18.37 -15.67 1.09
N THR A 132 -18.46 -16.91 1.55
CA THR A 132 -18.99 -17.28 2.87
C THR A 132 -17.90 -17.68 3.87
N VAL A 133 -18.20 -17.57 5.18
CA VAL A 133 -17.27 -18.03 6.24
C VAL A 133 -17.04 -19.54 6.15
N ALA A 134 -18.07 -20.31 5.82
CA ALA A 134 -17.98 -21.77 5.69
C ALA A 134 -17.12 -22.18 4.50
N GLY A 135 -17.26 -21.53 3.34
CA GLY A 135 -16.42 -21.81 2.17
C GLY A 135 -14.94 -21.48 2.41
N ASN A 136 -14.64 -20.37 3.12
CA ASN A 136 -13.25 -20.09 3.51
C ASN A 136 -12.66 -21.17 4.43
N ILE A 137 -13.47 -21.77 5.30
CA ILE A 137 -13.03 -22.90 6.14
C ILE A 137 -12.73 -24.11 5.26
N GLN A 138 -13.63 -24.46 4.34
CA GLN A 138 -13.46 -25.59 3.42
C GLN A 138 -12.22 -25.44 2.53
N VAL A 139 -11.91 -24.22 2.06
CA VAL A 139 -10.67 -23.95 1.29
C VAL A 139 -9.44 -24.30 2.12
N ILE A 140 -9.39 -23.88 3.38
CA ILE A 140 -8.24 -24.16 4.25
C ILE A 140 -8.15 -25.65 4.58
N GLU A 141 -9.26 -26.31 4.89
CA GLU A 141 -9.31 -27.76 5.14
C GLU A 141 -8.80 -28.53 3.92
N HIS A 142 -9.21 -28.14 2.71
CA HIS A 142 -8.71 -28.74 1.46
C HIS A 142 -7.19 -28.56 1.28
N VAL A 143 -6.65 -27.38 1.61
CA VAL A 143 -5.19 -27.14 1.55
C VAL A 143 -4.45 -28.00 2.57
N GLN A 144 -5.01 -28.18 3.78
CA GLN A 144 -4.44 -29.03 4.81
C GLN A 144 -4.37 -30.49 4.37
N GLU A 145 -5.45 -31.00 3.78
CA GLU A 145 -5.52 -32.35 3.22
C GLU A 145 -4.53 -32.54 2.07
N LEU A 146 -4.45 -31.59 1.14
CA LEU A 146 -3.55 -31.66 -0.01
C LEU A 146 -2.08 -31.73 0.39
N LEU A 147 -1.70 -30.95 1.40
CA LEU A 147 -0.32 -30.86 1.88
C LEU A 147 0.04 -31.95 2.90
N ASP A 148 -0.92 -32.78 3.30
CA ASP A 148 -0.76 -33.81 4.34
C ASP A 148 -0.08 -33.25 5.61
N LEU A 149 -0.49 -32.03 6.02
CA LEU A 149 0.13 -31.34 7.15
C LEU A 149 -0.32 -31.99 8.45
N PRO A 150 0.60 -32.57 9.25
CA PRO A 150 0.24 -33.20 10.50
C PRO A 150 -0.28 -32.15 11.49
N GLU A 151 -1.19 -32.52 12.37
CA GLU A 151 -1.76 -31.59 13.36
C GLU A 151 -0.69 -30.89 14.23
N GLU A 152 0.40 -31.59 14.55
CA GLU A 152 1.56 -31.05 15.26
C GLU A 152 2.20 -29.84 14.57
N PHE A 153 2.08 -29.76 13.24
CA PHE A 153 2.54 -28.62 12.44
C PHE A 153 1.89 -27.32 12.93
N PHE A 154 0.57 -27.33 13.13
CA PHE A 154 -0.20 -26.14 13.50
C PHE A 154 -0.05 -25.74 14.97
N LYS A 155 0.51 -26.60 15.83
CA LYS A 155 0.82 -26.22 17.22
C LYS A 155 1.97 -25.24 17.30
N THR A 156 2.91 -25.33 16.37
CA THR A 156 4.15 -24.53 16.38
C THR A 156 4.19 -23.51 15.25
N GLN A 157 3.69 -23.85 14.07
CA GLN A 157 3.79 -23.01 12.88
C GLN A 157 2.65 -22.00 12.80
N LYS A 158 3.00 -20.77 12.44
CA LYS A 158 2.02 -19.76 12.01
C LYS A 158 2.04 -19.65 10.49
N LEU A 159 0.86 -19.57 9.89
CA LEU A 159 0.68 -19.40 8.44
C LEU A 159 0.05 -18.06 8.13
N GLY A 160 0.56 -17.39 7.11
CA GLY A 160 -0.08 -16.20 6.54
C GLY A 160 -1.28 -16.61 5.69
N LEU A 161 -2.44 -16.04 5.97
CA LEU A 161 -3.62 -16.17 5.10
C LEU A 161 -3.84 -14.83 4.39
N VAL A 162 -3.61 -14.82 3.08
CA VAL A 162 -3.65 -13.59 2.25
C VAL A 162 -4.84 -13.66 1.28
N GLY A 163 -5.47 -12.51 1.06
CA GLY A 163 -6.56 -12.36 0.11
C GLY A 163 -7.08 -10.92 0.07
N ASP A 164 -8.16 -10.72 -0.67
CA ASP A 164 -8.89 -9.45 -0.67
C ASP A 164 -9.50 -9.15 0.72
N LEU A 165 -10.02 -7.94 0.90
CA LEU A 165 -10.53 -7.52 2.20
C LEU A 165 -11.72 -8.37 2.69
N LEU A 166 -12.56 -8.83 1.76
CA LEU A 166 -13.70 -9.66 2.10
C LEU A 166 -13.23 -11.02 2.64
N THR A 167 -12.29 -11.66 1.95
CA THR A 167 -11.64 -12.92 2.35
C THR A 167 -11.02 -12.80 3.75
N ILE A 168 -10.26 -11.74 4.00
CA ILE A 168 -9.68 -11.50 5.34
C ILE A 168 -10.76 -11.31 6.42
N SER A 169 -11.85 -10.61 6.10
CA SER A 169 -13.00 -10.51 7.00
C SER A 169 -13.62 -11.87 7.32
N ARG A 170 -13.68 -12.78 6.34
CA ARG A 170 -14.17 -14.16 6.53
C ARG A 170 -13.22 -15.00 7.37
N PHE A 171 -11.91 -14.95 7.15
CA PHE A 171 -10.93 -15.63 7.99
C PHE A 171 -10.97 -15.15 9.45
N ARG A 172 -11.09 -13.84 9.68
CA ARG A 172 -11.26 -13.30 11.04
C ARG A 172 -12.55 -13.76 11.69
N SER A 173 -13.65 -13.80 10.93
CA SER A 173 -14.95 -14.30 11.42
C SER A 173 -14.88 -15.80 11.77
N ALA A 174 -14.21 -16.60 10.95
CA ALA A 174 -13.98 -18.03 11.22
C ALA A 174 -13.20 -18.22 12.52
N LYS A 175 -12.08 -17.50 12.68
CA LYS A 175 -11.26 -17.54 13.89
C LYS A 175 -12.04 -17.10 15.13
N GLN A 176 -12.85 -16.05 15.04
CA GLN A 176 -13.68 -15.59 16.15
C GLN A 176 -14.73 -16.62 16.57
N ARG A 177 -15.37 -17.31 15.62
CA ARG A 177 -16.37 -18.34 15.92
C ARG A 177 -15.75 -19.58 16.58
N ARG A 178 -14.58 -20.00 16.08
CA ARG A 178 -13.85 -21.16 16.59
C ARG A 178 -13.15 -20.88 17.93
N ALA A 179 -12.87 -19.61 18.27
CA ALA A 179 -12.19 -19.23 19.51
C ALA A 179 -12.94 -19.66 20.79
N CYS A 180 -14.25 -19.87 20.74
CA CYS A 180 -15.06 -20.28 21.90
C CYS A 180 -15.15 -21.80 22.08
N GLU A 181 -14.49 -22.60 21.24
CA GLU A 181 -14.47 -24.06 21.35
C GLU A 181 -13.44 -24.47 22.44
N ILE A 182 -13.93 -24.66 23.66
CA ILE A 182 -13.11 -24.91 24.86
C ILE A 182 -12.44 -26.29 24.80
N ASP A 183 -13.08 -27.28 24.18
CA ASP A 183 -12.62 -28.67 24.13
C ASP A 183 -11.88 -29.03 22.82
N SER A 184 -11.56 -28.05 21.96
CA SER A 184 -10.84 -28.27 20.70
C SER A 184 -9.35 -27.97 20.80
N LEU A 185 -8.56 -28.43 19.83
CA LEU A 185 -7.12 -28.18 19.80
C LEU A 185 -6.82 -26.76 19.28
N PRO A 186 -5.67 -26.15 19.60
CA PRO A 186 -5.30 -24.83 19.06
C PRO A 186 -5.29 -24.76 17.52
N SER A 187 -5.03 -25.91 16.87
CA SER A 187 -5.19 -26.19 15.45
C SER A 187 -6.62 -25.91 14.97
N ASP A 188 -7.61 -26.49 15.65
CA ASP A 188 -9.05 -26.33 15.35
C ASP A 188 -9.55 -24.90 15.54
N ARG A 189 -8.98 -24.18 16.53
CA ARG A 189 -9.28 -22.77 16.80
C ARG A 189 -8.63 -21.78 15.85
N TRP A 190 -7.82 -22.26 14.90
CA TRP A 190 -7.06 -21.44 13.95
C TRP A 190 -6.15 -20.43 14.66
N GLU A 191 -5.60 -20.76 15.83
CA GLU A 191 -4.65 -19.91 16.53
C GLU A 191 -3.36 -19.72 15.72
N TRP A 192 -3.07 -20.65 14.82
CA TRP A 192 -1.96 -20.60 13.86
C TRP A 192 -2.15 -19.57 12.73
N ALA A 193 -3.39 -19.25 12.36
CA ALA A 193 -3.67 -18.42 11.20
C ALA A 193 -3.42 -16.93 11.47
N ILE A 194 -2.69 -16.26 10.57
CA ILE A 194 -2.46 -14.82 10.56
C ILE A 194 -3.13 -14.24 9.30
N PRO A 195 -4.34 -13.66 9.41
CA PRO A 195 -5.00 -12.99 8.28
C PRO A 195 -4.31 -11.67 7.92
N ILE A 196 -3.93 -11.52 6.65
CA ILE A 196 -3.14 -10.39 6.12
C ILE A 196 -3.79 -9.90 4.82
N PHE A 197 -4.17 -8.63 4.74
CA PHE A 197 -4.81 -8.09 3.53
C PHE A 197 -3.81 -7.92 2.38
N GLY A 198 -4.31 -8.03 1.15
CA GLY A 198 -3.54 -7.81 -0.06
C GLY A 198 -3.13 -6.35 -0.32
N LEU A 199 -1.87 -6.13 -0.69
CA LEU A 199 -1.31 -4.80 -0.97
C LEU A 199 -1.81 -4.19 -2.28
N PHE A 200 -2.10 -5.01 -3.30
CA PHE A 200 -2.65 -4.52 -4.55
C PHE A 200 -4.06 -3.96 -4.37
N HIS A 201 -4.91 -4.68 -3.63
CA HIS A 201 -6.23 -4.19 -3.29
C HIS A 201 -6.18 -2.95 -2.38
N LEU A 202 -5.17 -2.84 -1.49
CA LEU A 202 -4.91 -1.60 -0.76
C LEU A 202 -4.54 -0.45 -1.72
N GLN A 203 -3.63 -0.65 -2.68
CA GLN A 203 -3.27 0.35 -3.68
C GLN A 203 -4.50 0.84 -4.46
N MET A 204 -5.38 -0.07 -4.88
CA MET A 204 -6.63 0.26 -5.58
C MET A 204 -7.55 1.12 -4.69
N THR A 205 -7.68 0.76 -3.42
CA THR A 205 -8.50 1.49 -2.47
C THR A 205 -7.93 2.88 -2.18
N VAL A 206 -6.60 3.02 -2.07
CA VAL A 206 -5.94 4.32 -1.92
C VAL A 206 -6.21 5.23 -3.12
N VAL A 207 -6.08 4.71 -4.35
CA VAL A 207 -6.42 5.47 -5.56
C VAL A 207 -7.88 5.92 -5.54
N LYS A 208 -8.80 5.02 -5.17
CA LYS A 208 -10.23 5.35 -5.04
C LYS A 208 -10.49 6.44 -4.00
N VAL A 209 -9.84 6.37 -2.84
CA VAL A 209 -9.95 7.40 -1.79
C VAL A 209 -9.46 8.75 -2.30
N ILE A 210 -8.26 8.80 -2.90
CA ILE A 210 -7.70 10.05 -3.46
C ILE A 210 -8.61 10.62 -4.55
N MET A 211 -9.11 9.76 -5.45
CA MET A 211 -10.05 10.16 -6.51
C MET A 211 -11.31 10.79 -5.94
N ARG A 212 -11.94 10.18 -4.92
CA ARG A 212 -13.16 10.72 -4.28
C ARG A 212 -12.90 12.04 -3.54
N THR A 213 -11.81 12.11 -2.77
CA THR A 213 -11.47 13.29 -1.97
C THR A 213 -11.19 14.51 -2.85
N HIS A 214 -10.50 14.32 -3.98
CA HIS A 214 -10.03 15.42 -4.83
C HIS A 214 -10.73 15.51 -6.19
N TYR A 215 -11.86 14.80 -6.39
CA TYR A 215 -12.56 14.77 -7.67
C TYR A 215 -12.95 16.18 -8.12
N GLY A 216 -13.64 16.91 -7.23
CA GLY A 216 -14.15 18.25 -7.49
C GLY A 216 -15.07 18.34 -8.71
N SER A 217 -15.06 19.50 -9.37
CA SER A 217 -15.89 19.79 -10.55
C SER A 217 -15.04 19.99 -11.80
N HIS A 218 -15.62 19.70 -12.97
CA HIS A 218 -15.01 19.94 -14.29
C HIS A 218 -14.68 21.41 -14.56
N ASP A 219 -15.30 22.34 -13.82
CA ASP A 219 -15.13 23.78 -14.00
C ASP A 219 -14.18 24.42 -12.97
N THR A 220 -13.64 23.64 -12.04
CA THR A 220 -12.78 24.15 -10.96
C THR A 220 -11.31 23.82 -11.26
N PRO A 221 -10.48 24.81 -11.64
CA PRO A 221 -9.05 24.60 -11.84
C PRO A 221 -8.40 23.95 -10.62
N GLY A 222 -7.58 22.92 -10.85
CA GLY A 222 -6.90 22.18 -9.79
C GLY A 222 -7.68 20.98 -9.23
N SER A 223 -8.93 20.75 -9.65
CA SER A 223 -9.64 19.49 -9.37
C SER A 223 -9.20 18.37 -10.33
N LEU A 224 -9.42 17.12 -9.94
CA LEU A 224 -9.17 15.99 -10.84
C LEU A 224 -10.15 15.95 -12.02
N ALA A 225 -11.41 16.33 -11.81
CA ALA A 225 -12.43 16.41 -12.86
C ALA A 225 -12.07 17.47 -13.92
N TYR A 226 -11.53 18.62 -13.52
CA TYR A 226 -11.00 19.63 -14.43
C TYR A 226 -9.82 19.08 -15.24
N ASN A 227 -8.88 18.38 -14.58
CA ASN A 227 -7.74 17.75 -15.27
C ASN A 227 -8.19 16.68 -16.28
N ILE A 228 -9.25 15.92 -15.99
CA ILE A 228 -9.86 14.96 -16.93
C ILE A 228 -10.34 15.70 -18.19
N SER A 229 -11.11 16.78 -18.02
CA SER A 229 -11.61 17.59 -19.12
C SER A 229 -10.48 18.21 -19.95
N LEU A 230 -9.49 18.80 -19.26
CA LEU A 230 -8.34 19.46 -19.89
C LEU A 230 -7.50 18.49 -20.72
N LEU A 231 -7.30 17.25 -20.22
CA LEU A 231 -6.51 16.22 -20.91
C LEU A 231 -7.34 15.39 -21.90
N GLY A 232 -8.64 15.64 -22.03
CA GLY A 232 -9.54 14.86 -22.89
C GLY A 232 -9.63 13.37 -22.51
N ARG A 233 -9.38 13.02 -21.25
CA ARG A 233 -9.40 11.62 -20.78
C ARG A 233 -10.83 11.12 -20.64
N LYS A 234 -11.06 9.85 -20.98
CA LYS A 234 -12.39 9.21 -20.93
C LYS A 234 -12.38 8.04 -19.95
N ARG A 235 -13.56 7.67 -19.44
CA ARG A 235 -13.78 6.52 -18.56
C ARG A 235 -12.97 6.60 -17.25
N ILE A 236 -12.99 7.77 -16.61
CA ILE A 236 -12.43 7.97 -15.29
C ILE A 236 -13.51 8.57 -14.40
N ASP A 237 -14.00 7.77 -13.47
CA ASP A 237 -15.03 8.14 -12.52
C ASP A 237 -14.46 8.29 -11.09
N PRO A 238 -15.17 8.95 -10.17
CA PRO A 238 -14.71 9.15 -8.80
C PRO A 238 -14.43 7.85 -8.04
N ASP A 239 -15.11 6.74 -8.39
CA ASP A 239 -14.91 5.44 -7.72
C ASP A 239 -13.71 4.68 -8.27
N ALA A 240 -12.98 5.24 -9.24
CA ALA A 240 -11.79 4.66 -9.84
C ALA A 240 -12.00 3.22 -10.36
N LYS A 241 -13.17 2.94 -10.96
CA LYS A 241 -13.53 1.59 -11.44
C LYS A 241 -12.48 1.01 -12.39
N LEU A 242 -11.89 1.86 -13.24
CA LEU A 242 -10.72 1.53 -14.04
C LEU A 242 -9.45 2.00 -13.34
N TYR A 243 -8.93 1.15 -12.44
CA TYR A 243 -7.77 1.45 -11.59
C TYR A 243 -6.59 2.05 -12.36
N HIS A 244 -6.16 1.41 -13.47
CA HIS A 244 -5.01 1.88 -14.25
C HIS A 244 -5.23 3.28 -14.84
N ASN A 245 -6.43 3.59 -15.33
CA ASN A 245 -6.74 4.90 -15.89
C ASN A 245 -6.75 5.99 -14.80
N ALA A 246 -7.32 5.67 -13.63
CA ALA A 246 -7.33 6.57 -12.49
C ALA A 246 -5.90 6.81 -11.97
N LYS A 247 -5.11 5.75 -11.75
CA LYS A 247 -3.70 5.83 -11.35
C LYS A 247 -2.89 6.74 -12.29
N GLU A 248 -3.00 6.55 -13.60
CA GLU A 248 -2.30 7.38 -14.58
C GLU A 248 -2.74 8.86 -14.52
N LEU A 249 -4.01 9.15 -14.22
CA LEU A 249 -4.49 10.52 -14.01
C LEU A 249 -3.87 11.12 -12.76
N LEU A 250 -3.86 10.38 -11.66
CA LEU A 250 -3.30 10.83 -10.39
C LEU A 250 -1.81 11.17 -10.54
N ILE A 251 -1.02 10.28 -11.16
CA ILE A 251 0.41 10.50 -11.40
C ILE A 251 0.64 11.70 -12.33
N SER A 252 -0.14 11.83 -13.41
CA SER A 252 -0.02 12.96 -14.33
C SER A 252 -0.35 14.30 -13.65
N SER A 253 -1.43 14.32 -12.85
CA SER A 253 -1.86 15.50 -12.09
C SER A 253 -0.83 15.89 -11.03
N PHE A 254 -0.29 14.91 -10.29
CA PHE A 254 0.77 15.12 -9.30
C PHE A 254 1.99 15.78 -9.92
N ASN A 255 2.52 15.19 -11.00
CA ASN A 255 3.69 15.71 -11.71
C ASN A 255 3.47 17.15 -12.19
N ALA A 256 2.29 17.44 -12.75
CA ALA A 256 1.95 18.78 -13.24
C ALA A 256 1.86 19.81 -12.10
N MET A 257 1.20 19.47 -10.99
CA MET A 257 1.05 20.38 -9.85
C MET A 257 2.37 20.63 -9.12
N VAL A 258 3.19 19.59 -8.91
CA VAL A 258 4.53 19.75 -8.31
C VAL A 258 5.42 20.62 -9.21
N ARG A 259 5.41 20.39 -10.53
CA ARG A 259 6.13 21.25 -11.49
C ARG A 259 5.65 22.70 -11.41
N ARG A 260 4.33 22.93 -11.29
CA ARG A 260 3.76 24.27 -11.14
C ARG A 260 4.27 24.96 -9.87
N ILE A 261 4.33 24.25 -8.73
CA ILE A 261 4.87 24.80 -7.48
C ILE A 261 6.32 25.27 -7.67
N TRP A 262 7.16 24.44 -8.28
CA TRP A 262 8.56 24.82 -8.56
C TRP A 262 8.67 26.05 -9.45
N LEU A 263 7.89 26.11 -10.53
CA LEU A 263 7.87 27.28 -11.43
C LEU A 263 7.43 28.55 -10.69
N VAL A 264 6.45 28.46 -9.80
CA VAL A 264 6.03 29.60 -8.95
C VAL A 264 7.17 30.02 -8.02
N MET A 265 7.83 29.06 -7.36
CA MET A 265 8.94 29.31 -6.45
C MET A 265 10.17 29.92 -7.13
N MET A 266 10.39 29.61 -8.41
CA MET A 266 11.47 30.18 -9.23
C MET A 266 11.09 31.51 -9.89
N GLY A 267 9.84 31.99 -9.73
CA GLY A 267 9.37 33.19 -10.44
C GLY A 267 9.17 32.97 -11.96
N LYS A 268 9.04 31.72 -12.41
CA LYS A 268 8.94 31.31 -13.82
C LYS A 268 7.58 30.70 -14.18
N LYS A 269 6.52 31.05 -13.45
CA LYS A 269 5.18 30.45 -13.58
C LYS A 269 4.56 30.52 -14.99
N ASP A 270 4.94 31.51 -15.79
CA ASP A 270 4.39 31.73 -17.14
C ASP A 270 5.32 31.22 -18.26
N SER A 271 6.48 30.65 -17.90
CA SER A 271 7.48 30.15 -18.86
C SER A 271 7.32 28.66 -19.14
N THR A 272 7.34 28.28 -20.42
CA THR A 272 7.34 26.87 -20.85
C THR A 272 8.66 26.17 -20.56
N SER A 273 9.76 26.93 -20.59
CA SER A 273 11.15 26.54 -20.28
C SER A 273 11.55 26.90 -18.84
N GLY A 274 10.60 27.28 -18.00
CA GLY A 274 10.88 27.92 -16.70
C GLY A 274 11.69 27.09 -15.71
N LEU A 275 11.69 25.76 -15.80
CA LEU A 275 12.57 24.93 -14.97
C LEU A 275 14.05 25.06 -15.39
N ALA A 276 14.32 25.10 -16.69
CA ALA A 276 15.68 25.28 -17.21
C ALA A 276 16.20 26.69 -16.91
N GLU A 277 15.38 27.70 -17.21
CA GLU A 277 15.70 29.10 -16.89
C GLU A 277 15.94 29.30 -15.39
N GLY A 278 15.12 28.69 -14.53
CA GLY A 278 15.27 28.78 -13.09
C GLY A 278 16.55 28.11 -12.58
N LEU A 279 16.95 26.98 -13.17
CA LEU A 279 18.22 26.32 -12.81
C LEU A 279 19.42 27.13 -13.31
N GLU A 280 19.42 27.59 -14.56
CA GLU A 280 20.49 28.40 -15.14
C GLU A 280 20.69 29.72 -14.38
N GLU A 281 19.61 30.37 -13.97
CA GLU A 281 19.66 31.57 -13.12
C GLU A 281 20.27 31.25 -11.76
N MET A 282 19.84 30.16 -11.11
CA MET A 282 20.39 29.73 -9.82
C MET A 282 21.89 29.41 -9.91
N CYS A 283 22.32 28.69 -10.96
CA CYS A 283 23.73 28.41 -11.21
C CYS A 283 24.53 29.71 -11.42
N ARG A 284 23.99 30.67 -12.17
CA ARG A 284 24.64 31.97 -12.41
C ARG A 284 24.78 32.79 -11.13
N ASP A 285 23.71 32.89 -10.35
CA ASP A 285 23.68 33.69 -9.12
C ASP A 285 24.60 33.13 -8.03
N LEU A 286 24.79 31.80 -8.01
CA LEU A 286 25.64 31.09 -7.05
C LEU A 286 27.04 30.80 -7.61
N GLY A 287 27.44 31.47 -8.70
CA GLY A 287 28.80 31.39 -9.25
C GLY A 287 29.17 30.02 -9.84
N GLY A 288 28.20 29.18 -10.18
CA GLY A 288 28.40 27.83 -10.70
C GLY A 288 28.79 26.80 -9.65
N ASP A 289 28.63 27.09 -8.36
CA ASP A 289 28.90 26.15 -7.27
C ASP A 289 27.72 25.18 -7.08
N ASP A 290 27.88 23.96 -7.57
CA ASP A 290 26.89 22.88 -7.45
C ASP A 290 26.45 22.61 -6.00
N SER A 291 27.33 22.80 -5.02
CA SER A 291 26.99 22.60 -3.60
C SER A 291 26.03 23.67 -3.09
N GLN A 292 26.21 24.91 -3.51
CA GLN A 292 25.31 26.02 -3.17
C GLN A 292 23.97 25.90 -3.90
N VAL A 293 23.98 25.49 -5.18
CA VAL A 293 22.75 25.19 -5.94
C VAL A 293 21.96 24.08 -5.25
N GLN A 294 22.65 23.02 -4.83
CA GLN A 294 22.05 21.94 -4.07
C GLN A 294 21.43 22.41 -2.74
N GLU A 295 22.16 23.22 -1.97
CA GLU A 295 21.66 23.79 -0.72
C GLU A 295 20.43 24.69 -0.96
N ARG A 296 20.44 25.49 -2.04
CA ARG A 296 19.30 26.33 -2.41
C ARG A 296 18.06 25.49 -2.73
N LEU A 297 18.21 24.40 -3.48
CA LEU A 297 17.12 23.45 -3.77
C LEU A 297 16.57 22.80 -2.49
N ILE A 298 17.45 22.42 -1.56
CA ILE A 298 17.08 21.92 -0.23
C ILE A 298 16.25 22.95 0.53
N ILE A 299 16.68 24.21 0.59
CA ILE A 299 15.95 25.30 1.27
C ILE A 299 14.59 25.53 0.61
N MET A 300 14.54 25.60 -0.71
CA MET A 300 13.28 25.77 -1.45
C MET A 300 12.30 24.62 -1.19
N SER A 301 12.78 23.37 -1.19
CA SER A 301 11.93 22.21 -0.88
C SER A 301 11.34 22.26 0.53
N ARG A 302 12.12 22.74 1.52
CA ARG A 302 11.66 22.92 2.90
C ARG A 302 10.59 24.00 2.97
N TYR A 303 10.83 25.14 2.32
CA TYR A 303 9.85 26.22 2.25
C TYR A 303 8.53 25.76 1.58
N ILE A 304 8.61 25.02 0.47
CA ILE A 304 7.43 24.45 -0.19
C ILE A 304 6.67 23.54 0.79
N TYR A 305 7.38 22.64 1.47
CA TYR A 305 6.77 21.73 2.44
C TYR A 305 6.09 22.49 3.58
N ASP A 306 6.82 23.39 4.23
CA ASP A 306 6.31 24.12 5.39
C ASP A 306 5.13 25.02 4.99
N LYS A 307 5.16 25.66 3.82
CA LYS A 307 4.08 26.53 3.31
C LYS A 307 2.82 25.77 2.91
N TYR A 308 2.95 24.67 2.17
CA TYR A 308 1.80 24.01 1.54
C TYR A 308 1.34 22.74 2.27
N PHE A 309 2.17 22.12 3.11
CA PHE A 309 1.85 20.82 3.74
C PHE A 309 1.65 20.93 5.25
N VAL A 310 2.32 21.89 5.91
CA VAL A 310 2.28 22.03 7.38
C VAL A 310 1.59 23.32 7.83
N SER A 311 1.73 24.41 7.08
CA SER A 311 1.25 25.71 7.55
C SER A 311 -0.25 25.68 7.84
N ASN A 312 -0.60 26.25 9.00
CA ASN A 312 -1.98 26.59 9.31
C ASN A 312 -2.61 27.48 8.23
N ASP A 313 -1.84 28.12 7.34
CA ASP A 313 -2.35 28.84 6.16
C ASP A 313 -3.32 28.02 5.30
N VAL A 314 -3.07 26.70 5.18
CA VAL A 314 -3.94 25.76 4.46
C VAL A 314 -5.28 25.58 5.20
N LEU A 315 -5.26 25.63 6.54
CA LEU A 315 -6.43 25.43 7.42
C LEU A 315 -7.13 26.74 7.82
N LEU A 316 -6.42 27.88 7.79
CA LEU A 316 -6.83 29.21 8.22
C LEU A 316 -7.28 30.10 7.04
N GLY A 317 -7.24 29.60 5.81
CA GLY A 317 -7.88 30.25 4.65
C GLY A 317 -7.10 31.38 3.99
N SER A 318 -5.76 31.44 4.16
CA SER A 318 -4.91 32.42 3.46
C SER A 318 -4.54 31.99 2.03
N LEU A 319 -4.76 30.72 1.68
CA LEU A 319 -4.68 30.19 0.32
C LEU A 319 -6.05 30.14 -0.34
N CYS A 320 -6.10 30.25 -1.68
CA CYS A 320 -7.36 30.03 -2.38
C CYS A 320 -7.77 28.55 -2.32
N PRO A 321 -9.07 28.21 -2.40
CA PRO A 321 -9.53 26.83 -2.29
C PRO A 321 -8.88 25.85 -3.28
N ALA A 322 -8.53 26.32 -4.48
CA ALA A 322 -7.84 25.50 -5.48
C ALA A 322 -6.41 25.14 -5.05
N ASP A 323 -5.68 26.08 -4.46
CA ASP A 323 -4.32 25.83 -3.96
C ASP A 323 -4.33 24.91 -2.75
N VAL A 324 -5.32 25.04 -1.86
CA VAL A 324 -5.53 24.12 -0.73
C VAL A 324 -5.79 22.70 -1.22
N ASN A 325 -6.71 22.52 -2.18
CA ASN A 325 -6.99 21.20 -2.74
C ASN A 325 -5.76 20.59 -3.41
N ALA A 326 -5.01 21.38 -4.19
CA ALA A 326 -3.79 20.91 -4.84
C ALA A 326 -2.73 20.47 -3.82
N ALA A 327 -2.54 21.23 -2.75
CA ALA A 327 -1.57 20.89 -1.71
C ALA A 327 -1.93 19.61 -0.96
N LEU A 328 -3.21 19.45 -0.56
CA LEU A 328 -3.71 18.24 0.08
C LEU A 328 -3.64 17.03 -0.87
N PHE A 329 -3.95 17.23 -2.15
CA PHE A 329 -3.82 16.20 -3.17
C PHE A 329 -2.35 15.72 -3.31
N ILE A 330 -1.39 16.65 -3.35
CA ILE A 330 0.04 16.30 -3.43
C ILE A 330 0.46 15.53 -2.18
N ARG A 331 0.03 15.94 -0.97
CA ARG A 331 0.30 15.21 0.27
C ARG A 331 -0.20 13.77 0.21
N ASP A 332 -1.44 13.57 -0.20
CA ASP A 332 -2.04 12.23 -0.26
C ASP A 332 -1.37 11.37 -1.35
N MET A 333 -0.95 11.99 -2.45
CA MET A 333 -0.18 11.33 -3.50
C MET A 333 1.22 10.92 -3.07
N VAL A 334 1.91 11.69 -2.21
CA VAL A 334 3.22 11.30 -1.65
C VAL A 334 3.11 9.95 -0.94
N VAL A 335 2.05 9.73 -0.16
CA VAL A 335 1.79 8.46 0.53
C VAL A 335 1.56 7.32 -0.46
N TYR A 336 0.79 7.56 -1.52
CA TYR A 336 0.52 6.54 -2.55
C TYR A 336 1.77 6.19 -3.38
N LEU A 337 2.57 7.19 -3.74
CA LEU A 337 3.82 6.98 -4.47
C LEU A 337 4.82 6.20 -3.60
N GLU A 338 4.89 6.52 -2.31
CA GLU A 338 5.73 5.79 -1.36
C GLU A 338 5.29 4.34 -1.21
N LEU A 339 3.98 4.09 -1.10
CA LEU A 339 3.43 2.73 -1.09
C LEU A 339 3.88 1.94 -2.33
N CYS A 340 3.77 2.55 -3.52
CA CYS A 340 4.20 1.91 -4.77
C CYS A 340 5.71 1.67 -4.83
N ALA A 341 6.51 2.64 -4.38
CA ALA A 341 7.97 2.54 -4.42
C ALA A 341 8.50 1.51 -3.42
N ALA A 342 7.98 1.52 -2.18
CA ALA A 342 8.35 0.57 -1.15
C ALA A 342 8.00 -0.88 -1.56
N ILE A 343 6.84 -1.09 -2.18
CA ILE A 343 6.47 -2.39 -2.78
C ILE A 343 7.50 -2.78 -3.84
N LYS A 344 7.77 -1.89 -4.81
CA LYS A 344 8.67 -2.20 -5.94
C LYS A 344 10.07 -2.57 -5.48
N HIS A 345 10.62 -1.85 -4.50
CA HIS A 345 11.97 -2.08 -3.97
C HIS A 345 12.03 -3.23 -2.96
N GLY A 346 10.90 -3.81 -2.56
CA GLY A 346 10.87 -4.81 -1.49
C GLY A 346 11.28 -4.25 -0.13
N ASP A 347 10.99 -2.98 0.15
CA ASP A 347 11.40 -2.31 1.40
C ASP A 347 10.27 -2.35 2.45
N ILE A 348 10.35 -3.33 3.35
CA ILE A 348 9.31 -3.56 4.36
C ILE A 348 9.32 -2.53 5.48
N LYS A 349 10.44 -1.84 5.74
CA LYS A 349 10.52 -0.80 6.77
C LYS A 349 9.92 0.52 6.25
N ARG A 350 10.08 0.82 4.95
CA ARG A 350 9.36 1.92 4.28
C ARG A 350 7.85 1.68 4.24
N LEU A 351 7.40 0.45 4.01
CA LEU A 351 5.99 0.08 4.15
C LEU A 351 5.44 0.32 5.55
N GLN A 352 6.21 -0.05 6.58
CA GLN A 352 5.83 0.19 7.98
C GLN A 352 5.71 1.70 8.29
N ALA A 353 6.64 2.52 7.78
CA ALA A 353 6.66 3.96 8.03
C ALA A 353 5.39 4.68 7.53
N ILE A 354 4.76 4.21 6.45
CA ILE A 354 3.55 4.82 5.88
C ILE A 354 2.23 4.25 6.41
N LEU A 355 2.26 3.27 7.33
CA LEU A 355 1.02 2.70 7.87
C LEU A 355 0.14 3.77 8.52
N LYS A 356 0.73 4.72 9.26
CA LYS A 356 -0.03 5.75 10.02
C LYS A 356 -0.79 6.68 9.06
N PRO A 357 -0.14 7.34 8.09
CA PRO A 357 -0.87 8.16 7.13
C PRO A 357 -1.88 7.34 6.31
N LEU A 358 -1.57 6.10 5.91
CA LEU A 358 -2.55 5.24 5.23
C LEU A 358 -3.79 4.98 6.07
N THR A 359 -3.63 4.69 7.37
CA THR A 359 -4.76 4.45 8.29
C THR A 359 -5.67 5.67 8.38
N ILE A 360 -5.07 6.86 8.52
CA ILE A 360 -5.80 8.13 8.58
C ILE A 360 -6.54 8.39 7.27
N MET A 361 -5.86 8.23 6.12
CA MET A 361 -6.46 8.40 4.79
C MET A 361 -7.64 7.44 4.58
N MET A 362 -7.52 6.17 4.97
CA MET A 362 -8.60 5.20 4.79
C MET A 362 -9.79 5.51 5.70
N SER A 363 -9.54 5.94 6.95
CA SER A 363 -10.57 6.32 7.91
C SER A 363 -11.35 7.55 7.42
N ALA A 364 -10.64 8.61 7.05
CA ALA A 364 -11.25 9.85 6.56
C ALA A 364 -11.89 9.70 5.17
N GLY A 365 -11.33 8.84 4.31
CA GLY A 365 -11.75 8.60 2.93
C GLY A 365 -12.95 7.68 2.74
N GLY A 366 -13.61 7.26 3.82
CA GLY A 366 -14.79 6.40 3.75
C GLY A 366 -14.49 4.93 3.43
N SER A 367 -13.33 4.43 3.84
CA SER A 367 -12.89 3.03 3.70
C SER A 367 -12.65 2.38 5.07
N PRO A 368 -13.67 2.29 5.95
CA PRO A 368 -13.50 1.91 7.36
C PRO A 368 -12.99 0.48 7.56
N HIS A 369 -13.30 -0.45 6.65
CA HIS A 369 -12.81 -1.82 6.74
C HIS A 369 -11.29 -1.90 6.52
N TYR A 370 -10.75 -1.18 5.53
CA TYR A 370 -9.30 -1.08 5.35
C TYR A 370 -8.64 -0.29 6.48
N ALA A 371 -9.29 0.78 6.96
CA ALA A 371 -8.79 1.52 8.12
C ALA A 371 -8.64 0.61 9.36
N LEU A 372 -9.61 -0.29 9.59
CA LEU A 372 -9.57 -1.25 10.69
C LEU A 372 -8.44 -2.29 10.50
N GLU A 373 -8.23 -2.81 9.29
CA GLU A 373 -7.12 -3.75 9.03
C GLU A 373 -5.75 -3.08 9.17
N LEU A 374 -5.60 -1.84 8.71
CA LEU A 374 -4.37 -1.06 8.92
C LEU A 374 -4.13 -0.75 10.41
N LEU A 375 -5.20 -0.47 11.17
CA LEU A 375 -5.11 -0.29 12.62
C LEU A 375 -4.67 -1.59 13.32
N ARG A 376 -5.15 -2.75 12.87
CA ARG A 376 -4.70 -4.06 13.36
C ARG A 376 -3.22 -4.31 13.06
N MET A 377 -2.73 -3.92 11.88
CA MET A 377 -1.29 -3.98 11.57
C MET A 377 -0.48 -3.08 12.49
N HIS A 378 -0.90 -1.83 12.69
CA HIS A 378 -0.26 -0.91 13.65
C HIS A 378 -0.18 -1.47 15.05
N TYR A 379 -1.30 -2.01 15.53
CA TYR A 379 -1.36 -2.66 16.83
C TYR A 379 -0.38 -3.83 16.92
N GLY A 380 -0.35 -4.66 15.87
CA GLY A 380 0.59 -5.76 15.71
C GLY A 380 2.03 -5.31 15.88
N VAL A 381 2.48 -4.39 15.02
CA VAL A 381 3.85 -3.84 15.00
C VAL A 381 4.22 -3.20 16.34
N ARG A 382 3.31 -2.45 16.96
CA ARG A 382 3.63 -1.64 18.14
C ARG A 382 3.58 -2.43 19.44
N TYR A 383 2.69 -3.42 19.55
CA TYR A 383 2.39 -4.03 20.84
C TYR A 383 2.41 -5.56 20.86
N ALA A 384 2.13 -6.25 19.74
CA ALA A 384 1.89 -7.70 19.76
C ALA A 384 2.93 -8.56 19.01
N TRP A 385 3.75 -7.96 18.15
CA TRP A 385 4.71 -8.68 17.32
C TRP A 385 6.13 -8.31 17.70
N THR A 386 7.00 -9.31 17.71
CA THR A 386 8.45 -9.13 17.71
C THR A 386 8.90 -8.49 16.40
N LYS A 387 10.13 -7.97 16.36
CA LYS A 387 10.75 -7.47 15.12
C LYS A 387 10.70 -8.51 14.00
N LEU A 388 11.13 -9.74 14.29
CA LEU A 388 11.18 -10.81 13.29
C LEU A 388 9.78 -11.19 12.78
N ARG A 389 8.78 -11.27 13.66
CA ARG A 389 7.39 -11.51 13.25
C ARG A 389 6.84 -10.38 12.38
N THR A 390 7.16 -9.13 12.74
CA THR A 390 6.79 -7.97 11.92
C THR A 390 7.38 -8.09 10.52
N GLU A 391 8.68 -8.37 10.43
CA GLU A 391 9.35 -8.51 9.13
C GLU A 391 8.77 -9.66 8.30
N ALA A 392 8.45 -10.80 8.93
CA ALA A 392 7.79 -11.94 8.28
C ALA A 392 6.40 -11.61 7.75
N ILE A 393 5.59 -10.87 8.52
CA ILE A 393 4.25 -10.47 8.08
C ILE A 393 4.35 -9.51 6.89
N PHE A 394 5.20 -8.47 6.94
CA PHE A 394 5.34 -7.55 5.81
C PHE A 394 5.97 -8.20 4.58
N SER A 395 6.95 -9.09 4.78
CA SER A 395 7.54 -9.89 3.70
C SER A 395 6.49 -10.76 3.01
N SER A 396 5.56 -11.35 3.77
CA SER A 396 4.50 -12.20 3.22
C SER A 396 3.48 -11.47 2.31
N MET A 397 3.51 -10.14 2.30
CA MET A 397 2.64 -9.34 1.42
C MET A 397 3.26 -9.08 0.04
N LEU A 398 4.53 -9.43 -0.14
CA LEU A 398 5.34 -9.14 -1.32
C LEU A 398 5.83 -10.43 -1.96
N MET A 399 6.10 -10.36 -3.26
CA MET A 399 6.80 -11.43 -3.97
C MET A 399 7.64 -10.87 -5.10
N ASN A 400 8.69 -11.58 -5.45
CA ASN A 400 9.58 -11.26 -6.55
C ASN A 400 9.51 -12.39 -7.58
N THR A 401 8.86 -12.16 -8.72
CA THR A 401 8.71 -13.19 -9.76
C THR A 401 9.95 -13.33 -10.64
N LYS A 402 10.86 -12.34 -10.62
CA LYS A 402 12.01 -12.27 -11.53
C LYS A 402 13.33 -12.61 -10.87
N GLY A 403 13.42 -12.45 -9.55
CA GLY A 403 14.70 -12.48 -8.83
C GLY A 403 15.60 -11.30 -9.16
N GLU A 404 15.03 -10.14 -9.45
CA GLU A 404 15.77 -8.92 -9.78
C GLU A 404 15.53 -7.84 -8.70
N GLU A 405 16.48 -6.95 -8.49
CA GLU A 405 16.26 -5.74 -7.69
C GLU A 405 15.13 -4.90 -8.30
N ASP A 406 14.39 -4.15 -7.46
CA ASP A 406 13.29 -3.27 -7.90
C ASP A 406 12.18 -3.96 -8.73
N SER A 407 11.98 -5.27 -8.56
CA SER A 407 11.01 -6.05 -9.33
C SER A 407 9.92 -6.72 -8.50
N PHE A 408 9.83 -6.36 -7.21
CA PHE A 408 8.79 -6.88 -6.32
C PHE A 408 7.39 -6.38 -6.72
N ILE A 409 6.40 -7.25 -6.51
CA ILE A 409 4.99 -6.97 -6.71
C ILE A 409 4.20 -7.35 -5.45
N PRO A 410 3.00 -6.79 -5.24
CA PRO A 410 2.08 -7.30 -4.24
C PRO A 410 1.77 -8.78 -4.48
N LEU A 411 1.73 -9.58 -3.41
CA LEU A 411 1.41 -11.00 -3.51
C LEU A 411 0.02 -11.23 -4.12
N ASP A 412 -0.99 -10.45 -3.72
CA ASP A 412 -2.35 -10.55 -4.24
C ASP A 412 -2.47 -10.13 -5.72
N LEU A 413 -1.54 -9.32 -6.26
CA LEU A 413 -1.50 -9.03 -7.70
C LEU A 413 -1.13 -10.27 -8.52
N TYR A 414 -0.30 -11.16 -7.98
CA TYR A 414 0.03 -12.42 -8.65
C TYR A 414 -1.20 -13.33 -8.73
N GLN A 415 -2.01 -13.42 -7.67
CA GLN A 415 -3.28 -14.14 -7.72
C GLN A 415 -4.20 -13.58 -8.80
N GLU A 416 -4.27 -12.26 -8.94
CA GLU A 416 -5.06 -11.61 -10.00
C GLU A 416 -4.57 -11.97 -11.41
N PHE A 417 -3.26 -12.14 -11.62
CA PHE A 417 -2.74 -12.63 -12.89
C PHE A 417 -3.17 -14.07 -13.14
N ASN A 418 -3.08 -14.94 -12.13
CA ASN A 418 -3.51 -16.33 -12.24
C ASN A 418 -5.02 -16.43 -12.52
N ASN A 419 -5.83 -15.62 -11.85
CA ASN A 419 -7.27 -15.55 -12.06
C ASN A 419 -7.62 -15.11 -13.49
N LYS A 420 -6.81 -14.25 -14.11
CA LYS A 420 -6.97 -13.85 -15.52
C LYS A 420 -6.54 -14.92 -16.51
N LEU A 421 -5.68 -15.86 -16.14
CA LEU A 421 -5.30 -16.99 -17.00
C LEU A 421 -6.37 -18.09 -17.00
N VAL A 422 -7.16 -18.18 -15.93
CA VAL A 422 -8.28 -19.14 -15.79
C VAL A 422 -9.56 -18.64 -16.49
N LYS A 423 -9.78 -17.31 -16.50
CA LYS A 423 -10.90 -16.66 -17.21
C LYS A 423 -10.65 -16.57 -18.70
#